data_AF-A0A9D4QNF5-F1
#
_entry.id   AF-A0A9D4QNF5-F1
#
_cell.length_a   1.000
_cell.length_b   1.000
_cell.length_c   1.000
_cell.angle_alpha   90.00
_cell.angle_beta   90.00
_cell.angle_gamma   90.00
#
_symmetry.space_group_name_H-M   'P 1'
#
loop_
_entity.id
_entity.type
_entity.pdbx_description
1 polymer ?
#
loop_
_entity_poly.entity_id
_entity_poly.type
_entity_poly.pdbx_seq_one_letter_code
_entity_poly.pdbx_strand_id
1 'polypeptide(L)' 'MKEKTNMVAENSDRLALNINREKIKVFRTNTCNNTPITVQGGALEEVDSFT' A
#
# COMPACT_ATOMS: atom_id res chain seq x y z
N MET A 1 -1.23 4.19 14.47
CA MET A 1 -1.28 4.05 13.00
C MET A 1 -0.19 3.13 12.47
N LYS A 2 -0.23 1.82 12.80
CA LYS A 2 0.75 0.84 12.29
C LYS A 2 0.13 -0.50 11.88
N GLU A 3 -1.05 -0.82 12.40
CA GLU A 3 -1.69 -2.13 12.19
C GLU A 3 -2.06 -2.40 10.73
N LYS A 4 -2.60 -1.42 9.99
CA LYS A 4 -3.00 -1.65 8.58
C LYS A 4 -1.81 -1.80 7.62
N THR A 5 -0.69 -1.13 7.89
CA THR A 5 0.46 -1.10 6.96
C THR A 5 1.21 -2.43 6.93
N ASN A 6 1.43 -3.03 8.11
CA ASN A 6 2.10 -4.34 8.19
C ASN A 6 1.22 -5.47 7.65
N MET A 7 -0.10 -5.35 7.79
CA MET A 7 -1.05 -6.37 7.37
C MET A 7 -1.06 -6.61 5.84
N VAL A 8 -0.88 -5.58 5.02
CA VAL A 8 -0.90 -5.74 3.55
C VAL A 8 0.31 -6.53 3.08
N ALA A 9 1.50 -6.23 3.59
CA ALA A 9 2.72 -6.96 3.24
C ALA A 9 2.67 -8.41 3.74
N GLU A 10 2.30 -8.62 5.01
CA GLU A 10 2.24 -9.94 5.62
C GLU A 10 1.18 -10.84 4.97
N ASN A 11 0.01 -10.29 4.62
CA ASN A 11 -1.03 -11.06 3.93
C ASN A 11 -0.65 -11.40 2.49
N SER A 12 0.13 -10.56 1.79
CA SER A 12 0.58 -10.88 0.44
C SER A 12 1.46 -12.12 0.41
N ASP A 13 2.42 -12.21 1.33
CA ASP A 13 3.32 -13.36 1.46
C ASP A 13 2.53 -14.63 1.85
N ARG A 14 1.56 -14.49 2.75
CA ARG A 14 0.66 -15.59 3.14
C ARG A 14 -0.24 -16.08 2.01
N LEU A 15 -0.59 -15.21 1.06
CA LEU A 15 -1.45 -15.52 -0.08
C LEU A 15 -0.67 -15.90 -1.35
N ALA A 16 0.66 -15.98 -1.29
CA ALA A 16 1.54 -16.19 -2.46
C ALA A 16 1.28 -15.21 -3.61
N LEU A 17 0.79 -14.00 -3.30
CA LEU A 17 0.57 -12.94 -4.26
C LEU A 17 1.90 -12.28 -4.60
N ASN A 18 2.33 -12.39 -5.84
CA ASN A 18 3.49 -11.66 -6.32
C ASN A 18 3.10 -10.21 -6.62
N ILE A 19 3.48 -9.31 -5.71
CA ILE A 19 3.13 -7.90 -5.76
C ILE A 19 4.20 -7.13 -6.57
N ASN A 20 3.83 -6.65 -7.76
CA ASN A 20 4.72 -5.81 -8.57
C ASN A 20 4.72 -4.37 -8.04
N ARG A 21 5.81 -3.99 -7.39
CA ARG A 21 5.99 -2.69 -6.71
C ARG A 21 5.81 -1.46 -7.60
N GLU A 22 6.12 -1.57 -8.89
CA GLU A 22 6.02 -0.47 -9.86
C GLU A 22 4.59 -0.30 -10.40
N LYS A 23 3.72 -1.29 -10.18
CA LYS A 23 2.33 -1.29 -10.67
C LYS A 23 1.30 -1.08 -9.57
N ILE A 24 1.73 -0.96 -8.32
CA ILE A 24 0.83 -0.72 -7.19
C ILE A 24 0.63 0.77 -7.03
N LYS A 25 -0.64 1.16 -6.96
CA LYS A 25 -1.07 2.50 -6.63
C LYS A 25 -2.04 2.44 -5.46
N VAL A 26 -1.99 3.44 -4.61
CA VAL A 26 -2.84 3.58 -3.43
C VAL A 26 -3.84 4.69 -3.69
N PHE A 27 -5.13 4.40 -3.52
CA PHE A 27 -6.18 5.41 -3.49
C PHE A 27 -6.69 5.54 -2.06
N ARG A 28 -6.60 6.75 -1.47
CA ARG A 28 -7.08 7.00 -0.10
C ARG A 28 -8.47 7.59 -0.12
N THR A 29 -9.38 6.93 0.59
CA THR A 29 -10.79 7.35 0.70
C THR A 29 -11.11 8.08 2.00
N ASN A 30 -10.28 7.94 3.03
CA ASN A 30 -10.56 8.49 4.35
C ASN A 30 -9.30 9.16 4.95
N THR A 31 -9.41 10.48 5.13
CA THR A 31 -8.53 11.38 5.92
C THR A 31 -7.20 11.81 5.27
N CYS A 32 -6.89 13.11 5.42
CA CYS A 32 -5.66 13.82 5.04
C CYS A 32 -4.41 13.35 5.81
N ASN A 33 -4.13 12.05 5.78
CA ASN A 33 -2.95 11.52 6.43
C ASN A 33 -1.76 11.65 5.49
N ASN A 34 -0.85 12.57 5.78
CA ASN A 34 0.30 12.85 4.91
C ASN A 34 1.45 11.85 5.07
N THR A 35 1.23 10.72 5.77
CA THR A 35 2.26 9.68 5.90
C THR A 35 2.27 8.77 4.67
N PRO A 36 3.42 8.54 4.03
CA PRO A 36 3.52 7.61 2.90
C PRO A 36 3.16 6.18 3.31
N ILE A 37 2.43 5.45 2.47
CA ILE A 37 2.22 4.01 2.67
C ILE A 37 3.45 3.30 2.14
N THR A 38 4.13 2.53 2.99
CA THR A 38 5.29 1.73 2.61
C THR A 38 4.95 0.25 2.60
N VAL A 39 5.40 -0.46 1.57
CA VAL A 39 5.35 -1.92 1.48
C VAL A 39 6.77 -2.42 1.23
N GLN A 40 7.23 -3.34 2.09
CA GLN A 40 8.60 -3.89 2.04
C GLN A 40 9.67 -2.77 1.93
N GLY A 41 9.50 -1.71 2.72
CA GLY A 41 10.43 -0.57 2.78
C GLY A 41 10.37 0.43 1.63
N GLY A 42 9.48 0.27 0.64
CA GLY A 42 9.30 1.23 -0.46
C GLY A 42 7.94 1.92 -0.39
N ALA A 43 7.92 3.23 -0.61
CA ALA A 43 6.69 4.01 -0.65
C ALA A 43 5.89 3.71 -1.92
N LEU A 44 4.57 3.58 -1.77
CA LEU A 44 3.65 3.40 -2.89
C LEU A 44 3.21 4.75 -3.46
N GLU A 45 2.99 4.81 -4.76
CA GLU A 45 2.40 5.97 -5.43
C GLU A 45 0.95 6.13 -4.95
N GLU A 46 0.62 7.33 -4.49
CA GLU A 46 -0.75 7.69 -4.14
C GLU A 46 -1.41 8.36 -5.36
N VAL A 47 -2.57 7.85 -5.74
CA VAL A 47 -3.36 8.35 -6.87
C VAL A 47 -4.73 8.77 -6.40
N ASP A 48 -5.31 9.77 -7.06
CA ASP A 48 -6.67 10.25 -6.79
C ASP A 48 -7.74 9.47 -7.58
N SER A 49 -7.34 8.71 -8.60
CA SER A 49 -8.22 7.81 -9.35
C SER A 49 -7.42 6.68 -10.04
N PHE A 50 -8.10 5.57 -10.33
CA PHE A 50 -7.55 4.42 -11.10
C PHE A 50 -7.99 4.41 -12.57
N THR A 51 -8.46 5.55 -13.08
CA THR A 51 -8.86 5.71 -14.49
C THR A 51 -7.76 5.36 -15.48
#